data_AF-A0A1H6FFM0-F1
#
_entry.id   AF-A0A1H6FFM0-F1
#
_cell.length_a   1.000
_cell.length_b   1.000
_cell.length_c   1.000
_cell.angle_alpha   90.00
_cell.angle_beta   90.00
_cell.angle_gamma   90.00
#
_symmetry.space_group_name_H-M   'P 1'
#
loop_
_entity.id
_entity.type
_entity.pdbx_description
1 polymer ?
#
loop_
_entity_poly.entity_id
_entity_poly.type
_entity_poly.pdbx_seq_one_letter_code
_entity_poly.pdbx_strand_id
1 'polypeptide(L)'
;MAGMDQHLSKPINLWQLFQLLEKWGKYIVDMRARHTQQLTDSVSEQDEDIFQRTTQTHSVIPPEITTTKNHSIQNPPSLNKTTLNNLSILMGKTQLQKIIQQFLDYAQVQYATLQEAYQMQNMDLLQHKAHQFKGEAYQIGAEVLGDLCKSLEKSSHSGNMADIKKYLDCIKIELQHVMTILTTEFLSA
;
A
#
# COMPACT_ATOMS: atom_id res chain seq x y z
N MET A 1 19.27 -13.61 30.10
CA MET A 1 18.03 -14.17 29.53
C MET A 1 16.98 -13.06 29.50
N ALA A 2 16.70 -12.57 28.30
CA ALA A 2 15.45 -11.95 27.83
C ALA A 2 15.68 -11.93 26.29
N GLY A 3 15.01 -12.75 25.48
CA GLY A 3 13.57 -12.87 25.43
C GLY A 3 12.97 -11.70 24.65
N MET A 4 13.58 -11.27 23.55
CA MET A 4 12.92 -10.39 22.56
C MET A 4 12.70 -11.19 21.29
N ASP A 5 11.77 -12.12 21.40
CA ASP A 5 11.12 -12.73 20.25
C ASP A 5 10.25 -11.65 19.59
N GLN A 6 10.70 -11.15 18.44
CA GLN A 6 9.84 -10.43 17.51
C GLN A 6 9.95 -11.12 16.15
N HIS A 7 9.14 -12.17 16.00
CA HIS A 7 8.78 -12.81 14.75
C HIS A 7 8.50 -11.77 13.62
N LEU A 8 9.51 -11.51 12.77
CA LEU A 8 9.33 -10.93 11.44
C LEU A 8 8.88 -12.02 10.48
N SER A 9 7.63 -12.47 10.61
CA SER A 9 7.04 -13.54 9.80
C SER A 9 6.06 -13.01 8.74
N LYS A 10 6.48 -12.00 7.97
CA LYS A 10 5.85 -11.57 6.71
C LYS A 10 6.96 -11.06 5.78
N PRO A 11 6.92 -11.32 4.44
CA PRO A 11 7.97 -10.88 3.54
C PRO A 11 8.13 -9.36 3.63
N ILE A 12 9.35 -8.93 3.95
CA ILE A 12 9.72 -7.53 4.17
C ILE A 12 9.37 -6.71 2.93
N ASN A 13 8.44 -5.76 3.09
CA ASN A 13 8.07 -4.82 2.06
C ASN A 13 9.24 -3.83 1.83
N LEU A 14 9.82 -3.85 0.63
CA LEU A 14 10.96 -2.99 0.26
C LEU A 14 10.66 -1.49 0.41
N TRP A 15 9.39 -1.08 0.30
CA TRP A 15 8.97 0.32 0.50
C TRP A 15 8.99 0.72 1.98
N GLN A 16 8.67 -0.20 2.90
CA GLN A 16 8.93 0.00 4.33
C GLN A 16 10.43 0.11 4.63
N LEU A 17 11.27 -0.69 3.96
CA LEU A 17 12.73 -0.61 4.11
C LEU A 17 13.28 0.73 3.59
N PHE A 18 12.77 1.25 2.47
CA PHE A 18 13.18 2.55 1.92
C PHE A 18 12.69 3.73 2.77
N GLN A 19 11.45 3.71 3.27
CA GLN A 19 10.94 4.72 4.21
C GLN A 19 11.73 4.70 5.54
N LEU A 20 12.16 3.52 5.99
CA LEU A 20 13.08 3.38 7.11
C LEU A 20 14.47 3.93 6.73
N LEU A 21 15.07 3.57 5.60
CA LEU A 21 16.39 4.11 5.21
C LEU A 21 16.40 5.64 5.03
N GLU A 22 15.32 6.24 4.52
CA GLU A 22 15.21 7.69 4.32
C GLU A 22 15.01 8.43 5.66
N LYS A 23 14.20 7.87 6.56
CA LYS A 23 13.98 8.40 7.91
C LYS A 23 15.23 8.26 8.78
N TRP A 24 15.96 7.14 8.67
CA TRP A 24 17.18 6.90 9.43
C TRP A 24 18.41 7.55 8.78
N GLY A 25 18.40 7.80 7.47
CA GLY A 25 19.45 8.55 6.78
C GLY A 25 19.55 10.00 7.25
N LYS A 26 18.41 10.67 7.44
CA LYS A 26 18.35 12.01 8.07
C LYS A 26 18.81 11.99 9.52
N TYR A 27 18.45 10.92 10.26
CA TYR A 27 18.82 10.74 11.66
C TYR A 27 20.32 10.44 11.85
N ILE A 28 20.95 9.63 10.98
CA ILE A 28 22.36 9.24 11.06
C ILE A 28 23.30 10.42 10.72
N VAL A 29 22.92 11.26 9.75
CA VAL A 29 23.68 12.47 9.39
C VAL A 29 23.64 13.49 10.54
N ASP A 30 22.47 13.67 11.17
CA ASP A 30 22.28 14.54 12.33
C ASP A 30 22.92 13.98 13.62
N MET A 31 22.99 12.66 13.77
CA MET A 31 23.55 12.00 14.96
C MET A 31 25.08 12.05 14.96
N ARG A 32 25.75 11.96 13.79
CA ARG A 32 27.21 12.11 13.68
C ARG A 32 27.68 13.55 13.93
N ALA A 33 26.87 14.56 13.58
CA ALA A 33 27.17 15.95 13.88
C ALA A 33 27.04 16.28 15.39
N ARG A 34 26.22 15.52 16.13
CA ARG A 34 25.90 15.79 17.54
C ARG A 34 26.64 14.90 18.56
N HIS A 35 27.11 13.71 18.17
CA HIS A 35 27.74 12.74 19.09
C HIS A 35 29.25 12.92 19.32
N THR A 36 29.94 13.84 18.64
CA THR A 36 31.37 14.09 18.92
C THR A 36 31.60 15.19 19.98
N GLN A 37 30.54 15.79 20.55
CA GLN A 37 30.68 16.88 21.53
C GLN A 37 30.05 16.66 22.92
N GLN A 38 29.42 15.52 23.25
CA GLN A 38 28.91 15.29 24.62
C GLN A 38 29.06 13.83 25.07
N LEU A 39 29.65 13.66 26.27
CA LEU A 39 29.65 12.48 27.16
C LEU A 39 30.70 11.41 26.78
N THR A 40 31.97 11.49 27.17
CA THR A 40 32.54 11.76 28.51
C THR A 40 31.75 11.06 29.62
N ASP A 41 32.10 9.79 29.80
CA ASP A 41 32.29 9.09 31.09
C ASP A 41 31.40 9.52 32.25
N SER A 42 30.41 8.67 32.62
CA SER A 42 29.96 8.44 34.01
C SER A 42 28.95 7.26 34.11
N VAL A 43 29.48 6.03 34.07
CA VAL A 43 29.33 4.90 35.05
C VAL A 43 27.98 4.52 35.73
N SER A 44 27.63 3.23 35.55
CA SER A 44 27.05 2.14 36.43
C SER A 44 25.57 1.94 36.89
N GLU A 45 25.16 0.66 36.71
CA GLU A 45 24.55 -0.37 37.63
C GLU A 45 23.04 -0.48 37.99
N GLN A 46 22.48 -1.69 37.68
CA GLN A 46 21.60 -2.62 38.46
C GLN A 46 20.19 -2.12 38.93
N ASP A 47 19.08 -2.86 39.10
CA ASP A 47 18.73 -4.29 39.21
C ASP A 47 17.17 -4.47 39.17
N GLU A 48 16.69 -5.72 39.29
CA GLU A 48 15.40 -6.20 39.85
C GLU A 48 14.17 -6.56 38.97
N ASP A 49 13.54 -7.65 39.42
CA ASP A 49 12.70 -8.68 38.78
C ASP A 49 11.21 -8.52 39.25
N ILE A 50 10.37 -9.58 39.13
CA ILE A 50 9.13 -9.87 39.92
C ILE A 50 7.77 -9.59 39.23
N PHE A 51 7.12 -10.61 38.61
CA PHE A 51 6.09 -11.48 39.23
C PHE A 51 5.25 -12.32 38.22
N GLN A 52 4.97 -13.56 38.60
CA GLN A 52 4.16 -14.57 37.91
C GLN A 52 2.70 -14.66 38.46
N ARG A 53 1.84 -15.45 37.77
CA ARG A 53 0.47 -15.97 38.09
C ARG A 53 -0.69 -15.16 37.49
N THR A 54 -1.76 -15.73 36.94
CA THR A 54 -2.35 -17.09 37.06
C THR A 54 -3.33 -17.36 35.90
N THR A 55 -3.58 -18.64 35.68
CA THR A 55 -4.51 -19.30 34.76
C THR A 55 -5.99 -18.89 34.88
N GLN A 56 -6.71 -18.81 33.74
CA GLN A 56 -8.04 -19.44 33.66
C GLN A 56 -8.54 -19.66 32.22
N THR A 57 -8.78 -20.94 31.95
CA THR A 57 -9.53 -21.55 30.85
C THR A 57 -11.03 -21.25 31.00
N HIS A 58 -11.69 -20.79 29.93
CA HIS A 58 -13.05 -21.23 29.65
C HIS A 58 -13.33 -21.26 28.14
N SER A 59 -13.59 -22.48 27.68
CA SER A 59 -14.15 -22.84 26.39
C SER A 59 -15.64 -22.52 26.38
N VAL A 60 -16.10 -21.70 25.44
CA VAL A 60 -17.50 -21.71 24.97
C VAL A 60 -17.52 -21.28 23.48
N ILE A 61 -17.99 -22.15 22.61
CA ILE A 61 -18.47 -21.88 21.25
C ILE A 61 -19.90 -22.47 21.21
N PRO A 62 -20.87 -21.98 20.42
CA PRO A 62 -21.26 -20.64 19.97
C PRO A 62 -22.74 -20.35 20.37
N PRO A 63 -23.36 -19.27 19.86
CA PRO A 63 -24.39 -19.59 18.87
C PRO A 63 -24.29 -18.73 17.61
N GLU A 64 -24.75 -19.32 16.51
CA GLU A 64 -25.09 -18.65 15.26
C GLU A 64 -25.90 -17.37 15.54
N ILE A 65 -25.41 -16.25 15.02
CA ILE A 65 -26.29 -15.16 14.59
C ILE A 65 -25.96 -14.87 13.14
N THR A 66 -26.64 -15.62 12.29
CA THR A 66 -27.05 -15.21 10.96
C THR A 66 -27.70 -13.82 11.06
N THR A 67 -26.94 -12.76 10.82
CA THR A 67 -27.51 -11.46 10.50
C THR A 67 -27.16 -11.11 9.07
N THR A 68 -28.03 -11.59 8.19
CA THR A 68 -28.39 -10.95 6.94
C THR A 68 -28.61 -9.46 7.18
N LYS A 69 -27.59 -8.64 6.92
CA LYS A 69 -27.80 -7.23 6.55
C LYS A 69 -27.49 -7.08 5.08
N ASN A 70 -28.57 -7.26 4.33
CA ASN A 70 -28.76 -6.76 2.98
C ASN A 70 -28.44 -5.26 2.96
N HIS A 71 -27.33 -4.86 2.34
CA HIS A 71 -27.12 -3.47 1.94
C HIS A 71 -26.32 -3.45 0.64
N SER A 72 -27.05 -3.27 -0.45
CA SER A 72 -26.62 -2.72 -1.74
C SER A 72 -25.44 -3.42 -2.42
N ILE A 73 -25.77 -4.18 -3.47
CA ILE A 73 -24.90 -4.35 -4.64
C ILE A 73 -24.77 -2.96 -5.29
N GLN A 74 -23.94 -2.11 -4.70
CA GLN A 74 -23.42 -0.93 -5.35
C GLN A 74 -21.93 -1.17 -5.41
N ASN A 75 -21.40 -1.17 -6.63
CA ASN A 75 -19.99 -1.33 -6.91
C ASN A 75 -19.15 -0.59 -5.85
N PRO A 76 -18.10 -1.22 -5.29
CA PRO A 76 -17.21 -0.51 -4.39
C PRO A 76 -16.80 0.82 -5.06
N PRO A 77 -16.81 1.94 -4.32
CA PRO A 77 -16.46 3.22 -4.91
C PRO A 77 -15.08 3.09 -5.57
N SER A 78 -15.00 3.41 -6.85
CA SER A 78 -13.75 3.40 -7.65
C SER A 78 -12.59 4.12 -6.97
N LEU A 79 -12.92 5.04 -6.04
CA LEU A 79 -11.98 5.84 -5.30
C LEU A 79 -12.41 5.99 -3.84
N ASN A 80 -11.53 5.63 -2.91
CA ASN A 80 -11.71 5.83 -1.49
C ASN A 80 -11.47 7.31 -1.14
N LYS A 81 -12.56 8.09 -1.08
CA LYS A 81 -12.53 9.52 -0.77
C LYS A 81 -11.93 9.81 0.61
N THR A 82 -12.03 8.90 1.56
CA THR A 82 -11.45 9.06 2.91
C THR A 82 -9.92 9.06 2.85
N THR A 83 -9.32 8.17 2.03
CA THR A 83 -7.86 8.16 1.81
C THR A 83 -7.37 9.50 1.27
N LEU A 84 -8.03 10.02 0.23
CA LEU A 84 -7.66 11.31 -0.36
C LEU A 84 -7.86 12.49 0.60
N ASN A 85 -8.93 12.47 1.40
CA ASN A 85 -9.15 13.50 2.41
C ASN A 85 -8.07 13.47 3.49
N ASN A 86 -7.66 12.28 3.94
CA ASN A 86 -6.57 12.13 4.91
C ASN A 86 -5.24 12.64 4.35
N LEU A 87 -4.94 12.34 3.08
CA LEU A 87 -3.77 12.88 2.40
C LEU A 87 -3.85 14.42 2.30
N SER A 88 -5.02 14.97 1.95
CA SER A 88 -5.26 16.41 1.90
C SER A 88 -5.00 17.09 3.25
N ILE A 89 -5.47 16.49 4.34
CA ILE A 89 -5.26 17.01 5.71
C ILE A 89 -3.78 16.96 6.10
N LEU A 90 -3.07 15.88 5.75
CA LEU A 90 -1.67 15.68 6.15
C LEU A 90 -0.69 16.61 5.42
N MET A 91 -0.89 16.85 4.12
CA MET A 91 0.09 17.53 3.28
C MET A 91 -0.41 18.81 2.61
N GLY A 92 -1.70 19.11 2.72
CA GLY A 92 -2.36 20.25 2.12
C GLY A 92 -2.85 20.00 0.69
N LYS A 93 -3.93 20.69 0.31
CA LYS A 93 -4.60 20.56 -1.00
C LYS A 93 -3.65 20.74 -2.19
N THR A 94 -2.76 21.73 -2.14
CA THR A 94 -1.82 22.02 -3.25
C THR A 94 -0.83 20.89 -3.49
N GLN A 95 -0.33 20.25 -2.43
CA GLN A 95 0.61 19.13 -2.57
C GLN A 95 -0.11 17.86 -3.02
N LEU A 96 -1.33 17.63 -2.50
CA LEU A 96 -2.19 16.55 -2.99
C LEU A 96 -2.49 16.70 -4.49
N GLN A 97 -2.82 17.91 -4.96
CA GLN A 97 -3.04 18.17 -6.38
C GLN A 97 -1.82 17.81 -7.24
N LYS A 98 -0.59 18.09 -6.79
CA LYS A 98 0.63 17.70 -7.51
C LYS A 98 0.81 16.19 -7.57
N ILE A 99 0.56 15.48 -6.46
CA ILE A 99 0.64 14.02 -6.42
C ILE A 99 -0.42 13.40 -7.34
N ILE A 100 -1.64 13.93 -7.33
CA ILE A 100 -2.69 13.51 -8.24
C ILE A 100 -2.26 13.72 -9.69
N GLN A 101 -1.73 14.89 -10.06
CA GLN A 101 -1.21 15.14 -11.41
C GLN A 101 -0.11 14.14 -11.80
N GLN A 102 0.86 13.93 -10.92
CA GLN A 102 1.93 12.95 -11.16
C GLN A 102 1.39 11.53 -11.33
N PHE A 103 0.36 11.15 -10.56
CA PHE A 103 -0.32 9.87 -10.71
C PHE A 103 -1.05 9.76 -12.05
N LEU A 104 -1.73 10.83 -12.51
CA LEU A 104 -2.43 10.83 -13.80
C LEU A 104 -1.46 10.62 -14.97
N ASP A 105 -0.34 11.34 -14.98
CA ASP A 105 0.72 11.20 -15.99
C ASP A 105 1.32 9.78 -15.96
N TYR A 106 1.65 9.30 -14.76
CA TYR A 106 2.20 7.97 -14.55
C TYR A 106 1.24 6.87 -15.01
N ALA A 107 -0.04 6.95 -14.65
CA ALA A 107 -1.02 5.91 -14.90
C ALA A 107 -1.32 5.72 -16.39
N GLN A 108 -1.33 6.80 -17.18
CA GLN A 108 -1.44 6.71 -18.64
C GLN A 108 -0.26 5.95 -19.25
N VAL A 109 0.96 6.30 -18.83
CA VAL A 109 2.18 5.63 -19.32
C VAL A 109 2.20 4.16 -18.91
N GLN A 110 1.84 3.84 -17.66
CA GLN A 110 1.80 2.45 -17.21
C GLN A 110 0.78 1.62 -17.96
N TYR A 111 -0.42 2.15 -18.22
CA TYR A 111 -1.42 1.43 -18.99
C TYR A 111 -0.92 1.13 -20.41
N ALA A 112 -0.28 2.09 -21.08
CA ALA A 112 0.33 1.87 -22.38
C ALA A 112 1.41 0.77 -22.33
N THR A 113 2.29 0.79 -21.32
CA THR A 113 3.30 -0.26 -21.13
C THR A 113 2.69 -1.63 -20.87
N LEU A 114 1.58 -1.73 -20.14
CA LEU A 114 0.86 -2.98 -19.94
C LEU A 114 0.30 -3.53 -21.26
N GLN A 115 -0.26 -2.66 -22.12
CA GLN A 115 -0.74 -3.07 -23.44
C GLN A 115 0.40 -3.54 -24.34
N GLU A 116 1.54 -2.84 -24.34
CA GLU A 116 2.73 -3.22 -25.09
C GLU A 116 3.28 -4.59 -24.64
N ALA A 117 3.41 -4.79 -23.32
CA ALA A 117 3.86 -6.05 -22.74
C ALA A 117 2.94 -7.23 -23.15
N TYR A 118 1.62 -6.99 -23.19
CA TYR A 118 0.66 -7.98 -23.67
C TYR A 118 0.81 -8.28 -25.17
N GLN A 119 1.02 -7.26 -26.01
CA GLN A 119 1.24 -7.44 -27.45
C GLN A 119 2.54 -8.20 -27.76
N MET A 120 3.59 -7.93 -26.99
CA MET A 120 4.87 -8.64 -27.07
C MET A 120 4.84 -10.01 -26.39
N GLN A 121 3.71 -10.39 -25.77
CA GLN A 121 3.55 -11.60 -24.97
C GLN A 121 4.61 -11.76 -23.87
N ASN A 122 5.13 -10.64 -23.37
CA ASN A 122 6.14 -10.61 -22.32
C ASN A 122 5.45 -10.66 -20.94
N MET A 123 5.17 -11.88 -20.47
CA MET A 123 4.44 -12.11 -19.22
C MET A 123 5.17 -11.60 -17.98
N ASP A 124 6.51 -11.68 -17.96
CA ASP A 124 7.33 -11.16 -16.85
C ASP A 124 7.21 -9.65 -16.74
N LEU A 125 7.33 -8.93 -17.88
CA LEU A 125 7.14 -7.48 -17.92
C LEU A 125 5.72 -7.11 -17.52
N LEU A 126 4.72 -7.83 -18.05
CA LEU A 126 3.31 -7.60 -17.73
C LEU A 126 3.04 -7.78 -16.23
N GLN A 127 3.57 -8.85 -15.62
CA GLN A 127 3.45 -9.11 -14.18
C GLN A 127 4.11 -8.00 -13.36
N HIS A 128 5.35 -7.65 -13.68
CA HIS A 128 6.08 -6.61 -12.96
C HIS A 128 5.38 -5.25 -13.03
N LYS A 129 4.90 -4.87 -14.22
CA LYS A 129 4.18 -3.61 -14.42
C LYS A 129 2.83 -3.61 -13.69
N ALA A 130 2.10 -4.72 -13.71
CA ALA A 130 0.86 -4.87 -12.95
C ALA A 130 1.11 -4.75 -11.44
N HIS A 131 2.20 -5.33 -10.93
CA HIS A 131 2.59 -5.22 -9.53
C HIS A 131 2.90 -3.77 -9.11
N GLN A 132 3.68 -3.05 -9.93
CA GLN A 132 3.99 -1.65 -9.68
C GLN A 132 2.72 -0.79 -9.69
N PHE A 133 1.90 -0.93 -10.73
CA PHE A 133 0.70 -0.11 -10.89
C PHE A 133 -0.34 -0.36 -9.79
N LYS A 134 -0.47 -1.61 -9.33
CA LYS A 134 -1.27 -1.99 -8.15
C LYS A 134 -0.89 -1.17 -6.91
N GLY A 135 0.40 -1.04 -6.64
CA GLY A 135 0.89 -0.29 -5.46
C GLY A 135 0.49 1.18 -5.52
N GLU A 136 0.68 1.81 -6.68
CA GLU A 136 0.32 3.21 -6.91
C GLU A 136 -1.20 3.44 -6.84
N ALA A 137 -1.99 2.51 -7.38
CA ALA A 137 -3.45 2.58 -7.30
C ALA A 137 -3.95 2.54 -5.85
N TYR A 138 -3.42 1.64 -5.01
CA TYR A 138 -3.82 1.61 -3.60
C TYR A 138 -3.36 2.85 -2.82
N GLN A 139 -2.20 3.42 -3.15
CA GLN A 139 -1.71 4.65 -2.50
C GLN A 139 -2.66 5.83 -2.68
N ILE A 140 -3.27 5.96 -3.85
CA ILE A 140 -4.25 7.03 -4.14
C ILE A 140 -5.69 6.67 -3.73
N GLY A 141 -5.89 5.45 -3.18
CA GLY A 141 -7.21 4.95 -2.78
C GLY A 141 -8.06 4.40 -3.94
N ALA A 142 -7.46 4.13 -5.10
CA ALA A 142 -8.14 3.50 -6.24
C ALA A 142 -8.19 1.96 -6.06
N GLU A 143 -8.98 1.51 -5.09
CA GLU A 143 -9.00 0.11 -4.63
C GLU A 143 -9.39 -0.87 -5.75
N VAL A 144 -10.42 -0.53 -6.53
CA VAL A 144 -10.88 -1.36 -7.66
C VAL A 144 -9.81 -1.50 -8.73
N LEU A 145 -9.13 -0.40 -9.07
CA LEU A 145 -8.01 -0.42 -10.01
C LEU A 145 -6.85 -1.30 -9.49
N GLY A 146 -6.52 -1.18 -8.20
CA GLY A 146 -5.52 -2.01 -7.55
C GLY A 146 -5.87 -3.51 -7.60
N ASP A 147 -7.13 -3.86 -7.35
CA ASP A 147 -7.62 -5.24 -7.41
C ASP A 147 -7.61 -5.82 -8.83
N LEU A 148 -7.91 -5.00 -9.84
CA LEU A 148 -7.79 -5.39 -11.25
C LEU A 148 -6.32 -5.63 -11.62
N CYS A 149 -5.40 -4.75 -11.20
CA CYS A 149 -3.96 -4.96 -11.41
C CYS A 149 -3.45 -6.22 -10.70
N LYS A 150 -3.93 -6.51 -9.49
CA LYS A 150 -3.62 -7.75 -8.76
C LYS A 150 -4.13 -9.00 -9.50
N SER A 151 -5.30 -8.91 -10.13
CA SER A 151 -5.87 -10.01 -10.91
C SER A 151 -5.08 -10.23 -12.20
N LEU A 152 -4.70 -9.14 -12.88
CA LEU A 152 -3.79 -9.18 -14.03
C LEU A 152 -2.44 -9.82 -13.66
N GLU A 153 -1.81 -9.39 -12.56
CA GLU A 153 -0.54 -9.94 -12.05
C GLU A 153 -0.60 -11.46 -11.90
N LYS A 154 -1.70 -11.98 -11.33
CA LYS A 154 -1.92 -13.43 -11.17
C LYS A 154 -2.14 -14.14 -12.51
N SER A 155 -2.94 -13.55 -13.40
CA SER A 155 -3.23 -14.15 -14.71
C SER A 155 -2.00 -14.21 -15.61
N SER A 156 -1.11 -13.21 -15.54
CA SER A 156 0.20 -13.22 -16.22
C SER A 156 1.05 -14.43 -15.82
N HIS A 157 1.01 -14.83 -14.54
CA HIS A 157 1.74 -16.00 -14.07
C HIS A 157 1.15 -17.33 -14.59
N SER A 158 -0.18 -17.40 -14.73
CA SER A 158 -0.87 -18.58 -15.26
C SER A 158 -0.85 -18.70 -16.79
N GLY A 159 -0.51 -17.63 -17.52
CA GLY A 159 -0.47 -17.59 -18.98
C GLY A 159 -1.83 -17.56 -19.68
N ASN A 160 -2.94 -17.33 -18.96
CA ASN A 160 -4.26 -17.24 -19.59
C ASN A 160 -4.47 -15.90 -20.32
N MET A 161 -4.18 -15.89 -21.61
CA MET A 161 -4.27 -14.69 -22.47
C MET A 161 -5.69 -14.10 -22.56
N ALA A 162 -6.74 -14.91 -22.48
CA ALA A 162 -8.12 -14.42 -22.53
C ALA A 162 -8.47 -13.62 -21.27
N ASP A 163 -8.07 -14.12 -20.10
CA ASP A 163 -8.25 -13.44 -18.82
C ASP A 163 -7.40 -12.16 -18.75
N ILE A 164 -6.14 -12.24 -19.20
CA ILE A 164 -5.25 -11.07 -19.27
C ILE A 164 -5.89 -9.95 -20.10
N LYS A 165 -6.39 -10.27 -21.30
CA LYS A 165 -7.07 -9.29 -22.15
C LYS A 165 -8.29 -8.68 -21.46
N LYS A 166 -9.13 -9.52 -20.85
CA LYS A 166 -10.30 -9.08 -20.08
C LYS A 166 -9.90 -8.11 -18.97
N TYR A 167 -8.85 -8.41 -18.20
CA TYR A 167 -8.38 -7.52 -17.14
C TYR A 167 -7.80 -6.22 -17.68
N LEU A 168 -7.09 -6.23 -18.82
CA LEU A 168 -6.60 -5.00 -19.46
C LEU A 168 -7.74 -4.09 -19.92
N ASP A 169 -8.83 -4.66 -20.44
CA ASP A 169 -10.01 -3.90 -20.83
C ASP A 169 -10.73 -3.32 -19.59
N CYS A 170 -10.86 -4.10 -18.52
CA CYS A 170 -11.42 -3.61 -17.25
C CYS A 170 -10.55 -2.50 -16.62
N ILE A 171 -9.22 -2.66 -16.61
CA ILE A 171 -8.28 -1.66 -16.10
C ILE A 171 -8.43 -0.35 -16.89
N LYS A 172 -8.63 -0.41 -18.21
CA LYS A 172 -8.84 0.79 -19.03
C LYS A 172 -10.06 1.58 -18.57
N ILE A 173 -11.18 0.90 -18.42
CA ILE A 173 -12.46 1.50 -18.04
C ILE A 173 -12.33 2.10 -16.64
N GLU A 174 -11.79 1.33 -15.70
CA GLU A 174 -11.64 1.79 -14.32
C GLU A 174 -10.65 2.96 -14.21
N LEU A 175 -9.54 2.91 -14.94
CA LEU A 175 -8.59 4.01 -14.99
C LEU A 175 -9.25 5.29 -15.52
N GLN A 176 -10.04 5.21 -16.59
CA GLN A 176 -10.79 6.36 -17.12
C GLN A 176 -11.75 6.95 -16.07
N HIS A 177 -12.44 6.09 -15.32
CA HIS A 177 -13.31 6.54 -14.22
C HIS A 177 -12.52 7.25 -13.12
N VAL A 178 -11.43 6.64 -12.64
CA VAL A 178 -10.56 7.23 -11.61
C VAL A 178 -10.00 8.58 -12.05
N MET A 179 -9.48 8.66 -13.28
CA MET A 179 -8.94 9.91 -13.84
C MET A 179 -10.00 11.02 -13.91
N THR A 180 -11.24 10.67 -14.31
CA THR A 180 -12.36 11.62 -14.38
C THR A 180 -12.68 12.16 -12.99
N ILE A 181 -12.84 11.28 -12.01
CA ILE A 181 -13.15 11.66 -10.62
C ILE A 181 -12.05 12.56 -10.05
N LEU A 182 -10.78 12.18 -10.20
CA LEU A 182 -9.64 12.96 -9.69
C LEU A 182 -9.57 14.36 -10.34
N THR A 183 -9.85 14.46 -11.63
CA THR A 183 -9.84 15.72 -12.36
C THR A 183 -10.99 16.63 -11.93
N THR A 184 -12.22 16.10 -11.84
CA THR A 184 -13.41 16.88 -11.50
C THR A 184 -13.42 17.31 -10.02
N GLU A 185 -12.99 16.46 -9.10
CA GLU A 185 -13.16 16.72 -7.66
C GLU A 185 -11.96 17.44 -7.05
N PHE A 186 -10.75 17.24 -7.58
CA PHE A 186 -9.52 17.75 -6.95
C PHE A 186 -8.77 18.77 -7.80
N LEU A 187 -9.00 18.81 -9.12
CA LEU A 187 -8.26 19.68 -10.04
C LEU A 187 -9.14 20.76 -10.69
N SER A 188 -10.46 20.59 -10.76
CA SER A 188 -11.38 21.70 -11.03
C SER A 188 -11.43 22.63 -9.82
N ALA A 189 -11.11 23.89 -10.07
CA ALA A 189 -11.13 24.99 -9.12
C ALA A 189 -12.44 25.77 -9.24
#